data_AF-A0A1Z5HAN9-F1
#
_entry.id   AF-A0A1Z5HAN9-F1
#
_cell.length_a   1.000
_cell.length_b   1.000
_cell.length_c   1.000
_cell.angle_alpha   90.00
_cell.angle_beta   90.00
_cell.angle_gamma   90.00
#
_symmetry.space_group_name_H-M   'P 1'
#
loop_
_entity.id
_entity.type
_entity.pdbx_description
1 polymer ?
#
loop_
_entity_poly.entity_id
_entity_poly.type
_entity_poly.pdbx_seq_one_letter_code
_entity_poly.pdbx_strand_id
1 'polypeptide(L)'
;MPLIKQISASAAPFLDGLIDNYNLYFKSVVYKTPYPSNLNRCCTRKMKLNHSQILSKVLLFSLIAILIGAKPAFAVDLLAEYRFEGNLNPIQPGSTLTPFGTSKDANNHCNSSSSFTGDSWHWASDGCVRGGGFRIDVDEDISSSYSIGVRFEYGTIEAGWEKIIDFNNMLTDDGFYFKEHLIKFYPITAAEGTNRYSANTTYDLVVTRDGGTKKFTAYIVNSAGDVFQEFTFIDTAGQALPFIQNGKTRLGFFFDDTATSNEATNSGTVYNVKIWRDALTKDQIKDAMSTTARSLLQMVVALLHQSRSLMVIRVRLLRSLRLILIMIR
;
A
#
# COMPACT_ATOMS: atom_id res chain seq x y z
N MET A 1 7.85 -18.82 -39.16
CA MET A 1 8.55 -17.56 -39.48
C MET A 1 7.82 -16.54 -40.41
N PRO A 2 6.48 -16.54 -40.64
CA PRO A 2 5.83 -15.41 -41.35
C PRO A 2 5.35 -14.26 -40.42
N LEU A 3 5.03 -14.55 -39.16
CA LEU A 3 4.37 -13.60 -38.24
C LEU A 3 5.26 -12.39 -37.87
N ILE A 4 6.57 -12.58 -37.80
CA ILE A 4 7.55 -11.53 -37.43
C ILE A 4 7.69 -10.47 -38.53
N LYS A 5 7.54 -10.85 -39.82
CA LYS A 5 7.58 -9.88 -40.93
C LYS A 5 6.32 -9.03 -41.03
N GLN A 6 5.18 -9.53 -40.54
CA GLN A 6 3.90 -8.81 -40.58
C GLN A 6 3.84 -7.72 -39.49
N ILE A 7 4.42 -7.99 -38.31
CA ILE A 7 4.52 -7.03 -37.22
C ILE A 7 5.48 -5.88 -37.58
N SER A 8 6.59 -6.14 -38.28
CA SER A 8 7.57 -5.11 -38.64
C SER A 8 7.07 -4.08 -39.65
N ALA A 9 6.12 -4.42 -40.51
CA ALA A 9 5.58 -3.50 -41.52
C ALA A 9 4.55 -2.52 -40.93
N SER A 10 3.87 -2.90 -39.84
CA SER A 10 2.82 -2.06 -39.20
C SER A 10 3.37 -1.07 -38.16
N ALA A 11 4.56 -1.32 -37.61
CA ALA A 11 5.14 -0.52 -36.53
C ALA A 11 6.01 0.66 -37.01
N ALA A 12 6.46 0.63 -38.27
CA ALA A 12 7.36 1.66 -38.81
C ALA A 12 6.74 3.08 -38.83
N PRO A 13 5.47 3.28 -39.26
CA PRO A 13 4.86 4.61 -39.26
C PRO A 13 4.60 5.14 -37.83
N PHE A 14 4.35 4.25 -36.87
CA PHE A 14 4.12 4.61 -35.46
C PHE A 14 5.42 5.03 -34.76
N LEU A 15 6.53 4.37 -35.09
CA LEU A 15 7.87 4.73 -34.60
C LEU A 15 8.37 6.06 -35.15
N ASP A 16 8.13 6.35 -36.44
CA ASP A 16 8.50 7.63 -37.03
C ASP A 16 7.67 8.78 -36.42
N GLY A 17 6.38 8.56 -36.17
CA GLY A 17 5.50 9.54 -35.48
C GLY A 17 5.88 9.80 -34.00
N LEU A 18 6.49 8.83 -33.31
CA LEU A 18 6.99 9.00 -31.94
C LEU A 18 8.31 9.79 -31.88
N ILE A 19 9.17 9.63 -32.88
CA ILE A 19 10.45 10.35 -32.95
C ILE A 19 10.19 11.85 -33.22
N ASP A 20 9.24 12.16 -34.10
CA ASP A 20 8.91 13.54 -34.46
C ASP A 20 8.12 14.25 -33.37
N ASN A 21 7.17 13.58 -32.69
CA ASN A 21 6.35 14.20 -31.64
C ASN A 21 7.11 14.48 -30.34
N TYR A 22 8.10 13.67 -29.99
CA TYR A 22 8.84 13.82 -28.72
C TYR A 22 10.17 14.54 -28.86
N ASN A 23 10.49 15.04 -30.07
CA ASN A 23 11.68 15.84 -30.33
C ASN A 23 12.95 15.20 -29.75
N LEU A 24 13.08 13.87 -29.89
CA LEU A 24 14.16 13.05 -29.35
C LEU A 24 15.47 13.23 -30.15
N TYR A 25 15.81 14.48 -30.48
CA TYR A 25 17.13 14.86 -30.95
C TYR A 25 17.98 15.20 -29.74
N PHE A 26 18.93 14.33 -29.41
CA PHE A 26 19.95 14.64 -28.41
C PHE A 26 20.80 15.82 -28.89
N LYS A 27 20.47 17.03 -28.43
CA LYS A 27 21.32 18.22 -28.56
C LYS A 27 22.54 18.02 -27.66
N SER A 28 23.70 17.76 -28.25
CA SER A 28 24.95 17.78 -27.50
C SER A 28 25.24 19.21 -27.06
N VAL A 29 25.17 19.48 -25.74
CA VAL A 29 25.58 20.76 -25.17
C VAL A 29 27.12 20.84 -25.26
N VAL A 30 27.62 21.76 -26.06
CA VAL A 30 29.05 22.08 -26.14
C VAL A 30 29.34 23.19 -25.14
N TYR A 31 30.10 22.89 -24.09
CA TYR A 31 30.65 23.92 -23.21
C TYR A 31 31.73 24.70 -23.98
N LYS A 32 31.54 26.01 -24.13
CA LYS A 32 32.60 26.93 -24.55
C LYS A 32 33.55 27.14 -23.37
N THR A 33 34.81 26.75 -23.51
CA THR A 33 35.88 27.23 -22.64
C THR A 33 36.32 28.62 -23.11
N PRO A 34 36.73 29.53 -22.22
CA PRO A 34 37.07 30.90 -22.57
C PRO A 34 38.56 30.99 -22.91
N TYR A 35 38.96 30.67 -24.14
CA TYR A 35 40.25 31.10 -24.69
C TYR A 35 40.14 31.31 -26.20
N PRO A 36 40.66 32.41 -26.77
CA PRO A 36 40.58 32.68 -28.19
C PRO A 36 41.80 32.04 -28.87
N SER A 37 41.61 30.93 -29.58
CA SER A 37 42.55 30.48 -30.61
C SER A 37 41.79 30.13 -31.89
N ASN A 38 42.26 30.69 -33.00
CA ASN A 38 41.58 30.75 -34.30
C ASN A 38 41.60 29.44 -35.09
N LEU A 39 41.26 28.30 -34.47
CA LEU A 39 41.16 26.99 -35.14
C LEU A 39 40.03 26.13 -34.56
N ASN A 40 38.79 26.62 -34.61
CA ASN A 40 37.61 25.82 -34.26
C ASN A 40 37.06 25.07 -35.49
N ARG A 41 37.71 23.97 -35.89
CA ARG A 41 37.01 22.96 -36.72
C ARG A 41 36.04 22.19 -35.81
N CYS A 42 34.74 22.40 -36.02
CA CYS A 42 33.68 21.63 -35.38
C CYS A 42 33.78 20.15 -35.80
N CYS A 43 34.32 19.30 -34.93
CA CYS A 43 34.22 17.85 -35.07
C CYS A 43 32.92 17.38 -34.39
N THR A 44 31.79 17.41 -35.10
CA THR A 44 30.60 16.65 -34.71
C THR A 44 30.85 15.16 -34.96
N ARG A 45 31.32 14.44 -33.94
CA ARG A 45 31.45 12.97 -34.01
C ARG A 45 30.04 12.38 -33.84
N LYS A 46 29.38 12.00 -34.94
CA LYS A 46 28.15 11.21 -34.89
C LYS A 46 28.46 9.87 -34.22
N MET A 47 28.06 9.68 -32.97
CA MET A 47 28.07 8.35 -32.35
C MET A 47 26.95 7.53 -33.00
N LYS A 48 27.29 6.67 -33.96
CA LYS A 48 26.39 5.62 -34.43
C LYS A 48 26.23 4.61 -33.29
N LEU A 49 25.06 4.60 -32.65
CA LEU A 49 24.63 3.43 -31.89
C LEU A 49 24.43 2.29 -32.89
N ASN A 50 25.02 1.12 -32.62
CA ASN A 50 24.83 -0.04 -33.49
C ASN A 50 23.37 -0.46 -33.46
N HIS A 51 22.84 -0.92 -34.60
CA HIS A 51 21.43 -1.25 -34.78
C HIS A 51 20.87 -2.16 -33.67
N SER A 52 21.67 -3.11 -33.16
CA SER A 52 21.23 -3.99 -32.06
C SER A 52 21.08 -3.29 -30.70
N GLN A 53 21.82 -2.22 -30.43
CA GLN A 53 21.67 -1.42 -29.20
C GLN A 53 20.42 -0.53 -29.24
N ILE A 54 19.99 -0.12 -30.43
CA ILE A 54 18.75 0.63 -30.63
C ILE A 54 17.57 -0.33 -30.49
N LEU A 55 17.60 -1.48 -31.17
CA LEU A 55 16.58 -2.52 -31.06
C LEU A 55 16.38 -3.04 -29.63
N SER A 56 17.46 -3.33 -28.90
CA SER A 56 17.36 -3.79 -27.50
C SER A 56 16.73 -2.75 -26.57
N LYS A 57 17.02 -1.46 -26.78
CA LYS A 57 16.41 -0.38 -26.00
C LYS A 57 14.95 -0.15 -26.38
N VAL A 58 14.62 -0.16 -27.67
CA VAL A 58 13.24 0.00 -28.16
C VAL A 58 12.35 -1.16 -27.71
N LEU A 59 12.83 -2.41 -27.75
CA LEU A 59 12.13 -3.57 -27.22
C LEU A 59 11.91 -3.47 -25.71
N LEU A 60 12.93 -3.04 -24.95
CA LEU A 60 12.80 -2.85 -23.51
C LEU A 60 11.78 -1.75 -23.16
N PHE A 61 11.82 -0.60 -23.86
CA PHE A 61 10.85 0.48 -23.67
C PHE A 61 9.44 0.08 -24.11
N SER A 62 9.29 -0.71 -25.17
CA SER A 62 7.98 -1.20 -25.62
C SER A 62 7.40 -2.23 -24.65
N LEU A 63 8.23 -3.13 -24.11
CA LEU A 63 7.83 -4.09 -23.09
C LEU A 63 7.42 -3.36 -21.80
N ILE A 64 8.18 -2.35 -21.39
CA ILE A 64 7.85 -1.47 -20.26
C ILE A 64 6.55 -0.70 -20.52
N ALA A 65 6.33 -0.17 -21.74
CA ALA A 65 5.10 0.53 -22.09
C ALA A 65 3.85 -0.40 -22.10
N ILE A 66 4.02 -1.65 -22.53
CA ILE A 66 2.96 -2.68 -22.45
C ILE A 66 2.68 -3.06 -20.98
N LEU A 67 3.72 -3.16 -20.15
CA LEU A 67 3.60 -3.41 -18.71
C LEU A 67 3.01 -2.23 -17.93
N ILE A 68 3.19 -0.99 -18.39
CA ILE A 68 2.63 0.23 -17.76
C ILE A 68 1.21 0.54 -18.29
N GLY A 69 0.90 0.18 -19.55
CA GLY A 69 -0.36 0.51 -20.22
C GLY A 69 -1.52 -0.44 -19.92
N ALA A 70 -1.23 -1.67 -19.51
CA ALA A 70 -2.26 -2.58 -19.00
C ALA A 70 -2.57 -2.22 -17.55
N LYS A 71 -3.52 -1.29 -17.32
CA LYS A 71 -4.21 -1.27 -16.01
C LYS A 71 -4.79 -2.67 -15.84
N PRO A 72 -4.42 -3.44 -14.80
CA PRO A 72 -5.13 -4.68 -14.52
C PRO A 72 -6.61 -4.30 -14.40
N ALA A 73 -7.49 -5.01 -15.09
CA ALA A 73 -8.94 -4.81 -15.02
C ALA A 73 -9.54 -5.07 -13.62
N PHE A 74 -8.67 -5.26 -12.62
CA PHE A 74 -8.96 -5.51 -11.21
C PHE A 74 -8.16 -4.55 -10.31
N ALA A 75 -7.82 -3.34 -10.77
CA ALA A 75 -7.25 -2.33 -9.89
C ALA A 75 -8.29 -1.96 -8.82
N VAL A 76 -8.23 -2.67 -7.69
CA VAL A 76 -9.03 -2.37 -6.50
C VAL A 76 -8.64 -0.99 -6.02
N ASP A 77 -9.63 -0.13 -5.79
CA ASP A 77 -9.37 1.23 -5.31
C ASP A 77 -8.94 1.22 -3.84
N LEU A 78 -7.62 1.14 -3.64
CA LEU A 78 -6.96 1.25 -2.34
C LEU A 78 -6.91 2.72 -1.94
N LEU A 79 -7.64 3.07 -0.89
CA LEU A 79 -7.79 4.43 -0.39
C LEU A 79 -6.73 4.79 0.66
N ALA A 80 -6.33 3.81 1.48
CA ALA A 80 -5.35 4.01 2.52
C ALA A 80 -4.50 2.76 2.73
N GLU A 81 -3.20 2.93 2.89
CA GLU A 81 -2.27 1.93 3.41
C GLU A 81 -1.36 2.59 4.44
N TYR A 82 -1.27 2.01 5.63
CA TYR A 82 -0.31 2.40 6.67
C TYR A 82 0.63 1.23 6.91
N ARG A 83 1.94 1.46 6.82
CA ARG A 83 2.96 0.40 7.01
C ARG A 83 3.70 0.48 8.33
N PHE A 84 3.47 1.55 9.11
CA PHE A 84 4.10 1.74 10.42
C PHE A 84 5.63 1.62 10.39
N GLU A 85 6.26 1.91 9.25
CA GLU A 85 7.71 1.93 9.02
C GLU A 85 8.31 3.23 9.63
N GLY A 86 8.26 3.33 10.96
CA GLY A 86 8.77 4.47 11.73
C GLY A 86 7.89 5.73 11.70
N ASN A 87 6.70 5.68 11.11
CA ASN A 87 5.77 6.81 11.06
C ASN A 87 4.30 6.37 10.89
N LEU A 88 3.38 7.32 11.11
CA LEU A 88 1.92 7.12 11.00
C LEU A 88 1.32 7.71 9.71
N ASN A 89 2.14 8.05 8.71
CA ASN A 89 1.64 8.62 7.47
C ASN A 89 1.11 7.50 6.56
N PRO A 90 0.03 7.77 5.80
CA PRO A 90 -0.42 6.84 4.79
C PRO A 90 0.53 6.83 3.58
N ILE A 91 0.52 5.73 2.82
CA ILE A 91 1.22 5.61 1.54
C ILE A 91 0.49 6.44 0.46
N GLN A 92 -0.84 6.41 0.45
CA GLN A 92 -1.69 7.23 -0.42
C GLN A 92 -2.15 8.50 0.32
N PRO A 93 -2.32 9.64 -0.36
CA PRO A 93 -3.02 10.78 0.24
C PRO A 93 -4.52 10.45 0.44
N GLY A 94 -5.23 11.25 1.24
CA GLY A 94 -6.68 11.12 1.41
C GLY A 94 -7.12 10.30 2.62
N SER A 95 -6.22 10.08 3.59
CA SER A 95 -6.57 9.54 4.90
C SER A 95 -5.64 10.08 5.98
N THR A 96 -6.10 10.09 7.23
CA THR A 96 -5.30 10.50 8.39
C THR A 96 -5.48 9.51 9.53
N LEU A 97 -4.37 8.99 10.06
CA LEU A 97 -4.37 8.17 11.27
C LEU A 97 -4.04 9.05 12.47
N THR A 98 -4.92 9.03 13.47
CA THR A 98 -4.75 9.78 14.72
C THR A 98 -4.71 8.81 15.90
N PRO A 99 -3.53 8.59 16.52
CA PRO A 99 -3.44 7.78 17.74
C PRO A 99 -4.01 8.55 18.94
N PHE A 100 -4.47 7.82 19.95
CA PHE A 100 -4.74 8.44 21.24
C PHE A 100 -3.45 8.98 21.86
N GLY A 101 -3.59 10.03 22.66
CA GLY A 101 -2.49 10.64 23.41
C GLY A 101 -1.98 9.72 24.53
N THR A 102 -0.85 10.10 25.12
CA THR A 102 -0.23 9.34 26.21
C THR A 102 -0.95 9.48 27.56
N SER A 103 -1.70 10.56 27.72
CA SER A 103 -2.53 10.80 28.90
C SER A 103 -3.97 10.39 28.62
N LYS A 104 -4.67 10.01 29.69
CA LYS A 104 -6.11 9.72 29.68
C LYS A 104 -6.89 10.90 29.10
N ASP A 105 -7.71 10.63 28.09
CA ASP A 105 -8.73 11.57 27.65
C ASP A 105 -9.95 11.57 28.60
N ALA A 106 -10.97 12.36 28.29
CA ALA A 106 -12.20 12.46 29.09
C ALA A 106 -12.97 11.14 29.19
N ASN A 107 -12.76 10.21 28.25
CA ASN A 107 -13.40 8.90 28.20
C ASN A 107 -12.49 7.78 28.73
N ASN A 108 -11.30 8.13 29.24
CA ASN A 108 -10.30 7.21 29.76
C ASN A 108 -9.67 6.30 28.67
N HIS A 109 -9.51 6.83 27.46
CA HIS A 109 -8.62 6.26 26.45
C HIS A 109 -7.20 6.82 26.61
N CYS A 110 -6.19 6.00 26.34
CA CYS A 110 -4.83 6.46 26.15
C CYS A 110 -3.94 5.41 25.47
N ASN A 111 -2.86 5.88 24.85
CA ASN A 111 -1.67 5.08 24.57
C ASN A 111 -0.60 5.43 25.61
N SER A 112 -0.69 4.87 26.83
CA SER A 112 0.24 5.15 27.94
C SER A 112 1.70 5.07 27.51
N SER A 113 2.00 4.20 26.54
CA SER A 113 3.19 4.30 25.70
C SER A 113 2.88 3.92 24.26
N SER A 114 3.70 4.41 23.33
CA SER A 114 3.76 3.89 21.96
C SER A 114 5.15 4.06 21.37
N SER A 115 5.53 3.16 20.47
CA SER A 115 6.86 3.17 19.84
C SER A 115 6.84 2.48 18.48
N PHE A 116 7.88 2.71 17.69
CA PHE A 116 8.12 1.96 16.46
C PHE A 116 9.27 0.99 16.67
N THR A 117 9.11 -0.25 16.21
CA THR A 117 10.18 -1.24 16.11
C THR A 117 10.14 -1.88 14.73
N GLY A 118 11.16 -1.63 13.91
CA GLY A 118 11.18 -2.08 12.52
C GLY A 118 9.98 -1.56 11.73
N ASP A 119 9.21 -2.48 11.15
CA ASP A 119 8.04 -2.19 10.29
C ASP A 119 6.73 -2.28 11.08
N SER A 120 6.74 -1.87 12.34
CA SER A 120 5.58 -1.99 13.22
C SER A 120 5.49 -0.86 14.25
N TRP A 121 4.26 -0.59 14.67
CA TRP A 121 3.92 0.33 15.75
C TRP A 121 3.30 -0.43 16.90
N HIS A 122 3.80 -0.18 18.11
CA HIS A 122 3.33 -0.80 19.34
C HIS A 122 2.59 0.23 20.18
N TRP A 123 1.56 -0.21 20.89
CA TRP A 123 0.90 0.59 21.91
C TRP A 123 0.71 -0.22 23.18
N ALA A 124 0.70 0.50 24.30
CA ALA A 124 0.20 0.00 25.58
C ALA A 124 -0.75 1.05 26.16
N SER A 125 -1.72 0.61 26.96
CA SER A 125 -2.82 1.42 27.49
C SER A 125 -3.02 1.19 28.99
N ASP A 126 -1.91 1.01 29.72
CA ASP A 126 -1.93 0.75 31.16
C ASP A 126 -2.77 1.76 31.94
N GLY A 127 -3.76 1.24 32.65
CA GLY A 127 -4.67 2.04 33.47
C GLY A 127 -5.77 2.78 32.69
N CYS A 128 -5.89 2.58 31.38
CA CYS A 128 -6.94 3.16 30.53
C CYS A 128 -7.99 2.10 30.21
N VAL A 129 -9.15 2.19 30.87
CA VAL A 129 -10.19 1.13 30.84
C VAL A 129 -10.81 0.93 29.46
N ARG A 130 -10.67 1.90 28.56
CA ARG A 130 -11.12 1.80 27.17
C ARG A 130 -9.98 1.59 26.19
N GLY A 131 -8.80 1.25 26.72
CA GLY A 131 -7.59 1.00 25.95
C GLY A 131 -7.11 2.22 25.16
N GLY A 132 -6.56 1.93 23.99
CA GLY A 132 -5.89 2.88 23.12
C GLY A 132 -5.92 2.40 21.68
N GLY A 133 -4.85 2.64 20.94
CA GLY A 133 -4.81 2.45 19.50
C GLY A 133 -5.02 3.78 18.78
N PHE A 134 -5.85 3.79 17.74
CA PHE A 134 -5.98 4.93 16.84
C PHE A 134 -7.28 4.93 16.05
N ARG A 135 -7.60 6.11 15.50
CA ARG A 135 -8.65 6.30 14.51
C ARG A 135 -8.03 6.54 13.14
N ILE A 136 -8.73 6.13 12.09
CA ILE A 136 -8.43 6.52 10.71
C ILE A 136 -9.64 7.27 10.16
N ASP A 137 -9.39 8.50 9.71
CA ASP A 137 -10.33 9.28 8.91
C ASP A 137 -9.94 9.14 7.43
N VAL A 138 -10.81 8.57 6.61
CA VAL A 138 -10.68 8.53 5.15
C VAL A 138 -11.45 9.71 4.58
N ASP A 139 -10.84 10.47 3.67
CA ASP A 139 -11.40 11.69 3.06
C ASP A 139 -12.51 11.40 2.02
N GLU A 140 -13.33 10.39 2.30
CA GLU A 140 -14.45 9.96 1.49
C GLU A 140 -15.48 9.19 2.35
N ASP A 141 -16.74 9.22 1.95
CA ASP A 141 -17.79 8.33 2.44
C ASP A 141 -17.72 6.96 1.74
N ILE A 142 -17.24 5.95 2.47
CA ILE A 142 -17.22 4.55 2.07
C ILE A 142 -18.18 3.71 2.89
N SER A 143 -19.16 4.32 3.56
CA SER A 143 -20.07 3.59 4.45
C SER A 143 -20.85 2.49 3.73
N SER A 144 -21.14 2.70 2.44
CA SER A 144 -21.93 1.75 1.65
C SER A 144 -21.18 0.45 1.35
N SER A 145 -19.94 0.51 0.86
CA SER A 145 -19.12 -0.64 0.55
C SER A 145 -17.69 -0.36 0.95
N TYR A 146 -16.97 -1.39 1.41
CA TYR A 146 -15.57 -1.26 1.77
C TYR A 146 -14.92 -2.63 1.98
N SER A 147 -13.59 -2.61 2.04
CA SER A 147 -12.80 -3.65 2.70
C SER A 147 -11.78 -3.02 3.64
N ILE A 148 -11.55 -3.66 4.78
CA ILE A 148 -10.56 -3.25 5.77
C ILE A 148 -9.66 -4.45 6.05
N GLY A 149 -8.37 -4.30 5.79
CA GLY A 149 -7.35 -5.30 6.07
C GLY A 149 -6.43 -4.80 7.18
N VAL A 150 -6.20 -5.62 8.20
CA VAL A 150 -5.37 -5.27 9.34
C VAL A 150 -4.41 -6.42 9.64
N ARG A 151 -3.12 -6.13 9.68
CA ARG A 151 -2.09 -7.03 10.19
C ARG A 151 -1.68 -6.58 11.58
N PHE A 152 -2.01 -7.34 12.59
CA PHE A 152 -1.83 -6.95 13.98
C PHE A 152 -1.59 -8.13 14.92
N GLU A 153 -1.26 -7.81 16.16
CA GLU A 153 -1.09 -8.73 17.28
C GLU A 153 -1.63 -8.05 18.54
N TYR A 154 -2.33 -8.81 19.39
CA TYR A 154 -2.68 -8.37 20.75
C TYR A 154 -1.70 -8.94 21.77
N GLY A 155 -1.32 -8.13 22.76
CA GLY A 155 -0.53 -8.61 23.91
C GLY A 155 -1.31 -9.58 24.79
N THR A 156 -2.64 -9.45 24.83
CA THR A 156 -3.58 -10.34 25.51
C THR A 156 -4.82 -10.60 24.66
N ILE A 157 -5.28 -11.85 24.66
CA ILE A 157 -6.61 -12.24 24.19
C ILE A 157 -7.26 -13.04 25.30
N GLU A 158 -8.27 -12.47 25.93
CA GLU A 158 -8.93 -13.02 27.12
C GLU A 158 -10.25 -13.74 26.76
N ALA A 159 -10.89 -14.29 27.80
CA ALA A 159 -12.23 -14.86 27.67
C ALA A 159 -13.32 -13.79 27.44
N GLY A 160 -13.01 -12.52 27.75
CA GLY A 160 -13.91 -11.38 27.59
C GLY A 160 -14.06 -10.91 26.15
N TRP A 161 -14.59 -9.70 26.00
CA TRP A 161 -14.69 -8.99 24.73
C TRP A 161 -13.50 -8.05 24.56
N GLU A 162 -12.94 -8.00 23.36
CA GLU A 162 -11.84 -7.10 23.04
C GLU A 162 -12.05 -6.55 21.62
N LYS A 163 -12.36 -5.26 21.51
CA LYS A 163 -12.76 -4.61 20.27
C LYS A 163 -11.55 -4.38 19.37
N ILE A 164 -11.62 -4.95 18.17
CA ILE A 164 -10.62 -4.80 17.11
C ILE A 164 -10.96 -3.61 16.23
N ILE A 165 -12.24 -3.48 15.80
CA ILE A 165 -12.70 -2.40 14.93
C ILE A 165 -13.99 -1.79 15.49
N ASP A 166 -13.96 -0.49 15.71
CA ASP A 166 -15.13 0.35 16.00
C ASP A 166 -15.62 1.00 14.70
N PHE A 167 -16.90 0.81 14.40
CA PHE A 167 -17.54 1.42 13.23
C PHE A 167 -18.25 2.73 13.59
N ASN A 168 -18.63 2.95 14.84
CA ASN A 168 -19.60 3.99 15.18
C ASN A 168 -19.00 5.15 15.98
N ASN A 169 -17.68 5.39 15.86
CA ASN A 169 -16.97 6.45 16.57
C ASN A 169 -17.26 6.43 18.08
N MET A 170 -17.19 5.22 18.67
CA MET A 170 -17.43 4.93 20.09
C MET A 170 -18.86 5.17 20.60
N LEU A 171 -19.83 5.42 19.72
CA LEU A 171 -21.19 5.75 20.16
C LEU A 171 -22.01 4.53 20.57
N THR A 172 -21.64 3.34 20.08
CA THR A 172 -22.34 2.09 20.32
C THR A 172 -21.36 0.94 20.49
N ASP A 173 -21.86 -0.14 21.09
CA ASP A 173 -21.17 -1.42 21.21
C ASP A 173 -21.08 -2.21 19.88
N ASP A 174 -21.77 -1.76 18.83
CA ASP A 174 -21.66 -2.42 17.52
C ASP A 174 -20.21 -2.38 17.00
N GLY A 175 -19.66 -3.55 16.68
CA GLY A 175 -18.23 -3.64 16.37
C GLY A 175 -17.73 -5.04 16.06
N PHE A 176 -16.44 -5.10 15.75
CA PHE A 176 -15.71 -6.33 15.47
C PHE A 176 -14.75 -6.63 16.60
N TYR A 177 -14.79 -7.85 17.14
CA TYR A 177 -14.18 -8.22 18.41
C TYR A 177 -13.44 -9.55 18.34
N PHE A 178 -12.54 -9.76 19.30
CA PHE A 178 -12.39 -11.07 19.91
C PHE A 178 -13.41 -11.24 21.05
N LYS A 179 -14.02 -12.42 21.13
CA LYS A 179 -14.82 -12.87 22.28
C LYS A 179 -14.47 -14.31 22.57
N GLU A 180 -14.06 -14.63 23.79
CA GLU A 180 -13.72 -16.01 24.18
C GLU A 180 -12.72 -16.68 23.23
N HIS A 181 -11.71 -15.92 22.77
CA HIS A 181 -10.73 -16.32 21.76
C HIS A 181 -11.29 -16.54 20.34
N LEU A 182 -12.53 -16.19 20.05
CA LEU A 182 -13.13 -16.29 18.71
C LEU A 182 -13.31 -14.89 18.13
N ILE A 183 -13.26 -14.78 16.81
CA ILE A 183 -13.63 -13.56 16.12
C ILE A 183 -15.15 -13.43 16.07
N LYS A 184 -15.68 -12.23 16.35
CA LYS A 184 -17.12 -11.98 16.41
C LYS A 184 -17.49 -10.58 15.92
N PHE A 185 -18.67 -10.45 15.31
CA PHE A 185 -19.31 -9.16 15.09
C PHE A 185 -20.51 -9.01 16.04
N TYR A 186 -20.47 -8.04 16.95
CA TYR A 186 -21.60 -7.71 17.82
C TYR A 186 -22.52 -6.67 17.16
N PRO A 187 -23.86 -6.80 17.25
CA PRO A 187 -24.65 -7.72 18.07
C PRO A 187 -25.15 -8.97 17.33
N ILE A 188 -24.55 -9.32 16.19
CA ILE A 188 -25.07 -10.38 15.31
C ILE A 188 -24.71 -11.76 15.87
N THR A 189 -25.70 -12.47 16.41
CA THR A 189 -25.49 -13.79 17.06
C THR A 189 -24.77 -14.79 16.14
N ALA A 190 -25.14 -14.84 14.85
CA ALA A 190 -24.56 -15.77 13.88
C ALA A 190 -23.20 -15.31 13.30
N ALA A 191 -22.72 -14.12 13.64
CA ALA A 191 -21.47 -13.58 13.13
C ALA A 191 -20.31 -13.91 14.08
N GLU A 192 -19.97 -15.20 14.16
CA GLU A 192 -18.91 -15.73 15.01
C GLU A 192 -18.09 -16.76 14.22
N GLY A 193 -16.76 -16.65 14.31
CA GLY A 193 -15.82 -17.59 13.70
C GLY A 193 -15.68 -18.86 14.54
N THR A 194 -15.11 -19.91 13.96
CA THR A 194 -14.86 -21.18 14.67
C THR A 194 -13.41 -21.35 15.08
N ASN A 195 -12.50 -20.55 14.52
CA ASN A 195 -11.08 -20.61 14.83
C ASN A 195 -10.79 -19.88 16.14
N ARG A 196 -9.91 -20.47 16.95
CA ARG A 196 -9.45 -19.86 18.20
C ARG A 196 -8.15 -19.10 17.99
N TYR A 197 -8.08 -17.89 18.53
CA TYR A 197 -6.96 -16.96 18.43
C TYR A 197 -6.26 -16.82 19.77
N SER A 198 -4.95 -16.59 19.70
CA SER A 198 -4.07 -16.50 20.86
C SER A 198 -3.36 -15.16 20.86
N ALA A 199 -3.10 -14.65 22.06
CA ALA A 199 -2.24 -13.50 22.26
C ALA A 199 -0.83 -13.74 21.67
N ASN A 200 -0.10 -12.66 21.41
CA ASN A 200 1.27 -12.67 20.90
C ASN A 200 1.43 -13.46 19.59
N THR A 201 0.37 -13.48 18.78
CA THR A 201 0.35 -14.08 17.45
C THR A 201 -0.07 -13.04 16.44
N THR A 202 0.71 -12.90 15.36
CA THR A 202 0.36 -12.00 14.26
C THR A 202 -0.75 -12.60 13.40
N TYR A 203 -1.81 -11.83 13.18
CA TYR A 203 -2.92 -12.18 12.30
C TYR A 203 -3.10 -11.16 11.18
N ASP A 204 -3.40 -11.66 9.98
CA ASP A 204 -3.87 -10.86 8.85
C ASP A 204 -5.39 -11.02 8.77
N LEU A 205 -6.12 -10.04 9.32
CA LEU A 205 -7.57 -9.98 9.31
C LEU A 205 -8.06 -9.15 8.12
N VAL A 206 -9.11 -9.60 7.44
CA VAL A 206 -9.83 -8.78 6.46
C VAL A 206 -11.33 -8.84 6.71
N VAL A 207 -11.99 -7.69 6.77
CA VAL A 207 -13.45 -7.60 6.74
C VAL A 207 -13.89 -6.90 5.46
N THR A 208 -14.99 -7.36 4.87
CA THR A 208 -15.59 -6.73 3.69
C THR A 208 -17.07 -6.48 3.93
N ARG A 209 -17.58 -5.39 3.35
CA ARG A 209 -19.01 -5.10 3.28
C ARG A 209 -19.37 -4.67 1.87
N ASP A 210 -20.29 -5.40 1.26
CA ASP A 210 -20.80 -5.10 -0.09
C ASP A 210 -22.08 -4.26 0.01
N GLY A 211 -22.08 -3.06 -0.57
CA GLY A 211 -23.20 -2.12 -0.45
C GLY A 211 -24.46 -2.54 -1.21
N GLY A 212 -24.32 -3.30 -2.31
CA GLY A 212 -25.43 -3.77 -3.12
C GLY A 212 -26.20 -4.91 -2.46
N THR A 213 -25.50 -5.81 -1.79
CA THR A 213 -26.06 -7.00 -1.13
C THR A 213 -26.18 -6.85 0.39
N LYS A 214 -25.57 -5.82 0.98
CA LYS A 214 -25.37 -5.63 2.42
C LYS A 214 -24.61 -6.78 3.08
N LYS A 215 -23.92 -7.62 2.32
CA LYS A 215 -23.21 -8.77 2.87
C LYS A 215 -21.93 -8.30 3.56
N PHE A 216 -21.81 -8.59 4.85
CA PHE A 216 -20.57 -8.46 5.59
C PHE A 216 -19.89 -9.83 5.67
N THR A 217 -18.57 -9.88 5.47
CA THR A 217 -17.80 -11.12 5.57
C THR A 217 -16.47 -10.85 6.27
N ALA A 218 -16.11 -11.72 7.22
CA ALA A 218 -14.82 -11.71 7.89
C ALA A 218 -13.93 -12.84 7.37
N TYR A 219 -12.66 -12.53 7.15
CA TYR A 219 -11.65 -13.45 6.65
C TYR A 219 -10.37 -13.38 7.47
N ILE A 220 -9.67 -14.50 7.53
CA ILE A 220 -8.26 -14.58 7.95
C ILE A 220 -7.41 -14.98 6.75
N VAL A 221 -6.27 -14.33 6.61
CA VAL A 221 -5.23 -14.72 5.67
C VAL A 221 -4.12 -15.43 6.44
N ASN A 222 -3.79 -16.65 6.03
CA ASN A 222 -2.70 -17.39 6.67
C ASN A 222 -1.32 -16.89 6.17
N SER A 223 -0.24 -17.41 6.77
CA SER A 223 1.14 -17.05 6.37
C SER A 223 1.51 -17.43 4.94
N ALA A 224 0.77 -18.34 4.29
CA ALA A 224 0.94 -18.71 2.89
C ALA A 224 0.15 -17.79 1.93
N GLY A 225 -0.65 -16.86 2.45
CA GLY A 225 -1.52 -15.98 1.67
C GLY A 225 -2.86 -16.61 1.29
N ASP A 226 -3.22 -17.76 1.85
CA ASP A 226 -4.54 -18.35 1.63
C ASP A 226 -5.58 -17.68 2.52
N VAL A 227 -6.74 -17.39 1.91
CA VAL A 227 -7.83 -16.64 2.54
C VAL A 227 -8.88 -17.63 3.04
N PHE A 228 -9.28 -17.53 4.30
CA PHE A 228 -10.30 -18.36 4.93
C PHE A 228 -11.42 -17.46 5.43
N GLN A 229 -12.66 -17.80 5.12
CA GLN A 229 -13.81 -17.08 5.66
C GLN A 229 -14.10 -17.59 7.07
N GLU A 230 -14.19 -16.69 8.04
CA GLU A 230 -14.63 -17.00 9.41
C GLU A 230 -16.15 -17.05 9.50
N PHE A 231 -16.81 -15.98 9.06
CA PHE A 231 -18.27 -15.90 9.03
C PHE A 231 -18.75 -14.89 7.98
N THR A 232 -20.06 -14.90 7.72
CA THR A 232 -20.73 -13.89 6.92
C THR A 232 -22.17 -13.68 7.39
N PHE A 233 -22.69 -12.46 7.24
CA PHE A 233 -24.10 -12.15 7.50
C PHE A 233 -24.59 -11.02 6.58
N ILE A 234 -25.91 -10.80 6.55
CA ILE A 234 -26.52 -9.65 5.85
C ILE A 234 -26.77 -8.54 6.87
N ASP A 235 -26.04 -7.43 6.72
CA ASP A 235 -26.10 -6.25 7.58
C ASP A 235 -27.36 -5.42 7.31
N THR A 236 -28.50 -5.98 7.72
CA THR A 236 -29.81 -5.40 7.42
C THR A 236 -30.05 -4.12 8.23
N ALA A 237 -29.57 -4.07 9.47
CA ALA A 237 -29.77 -2.93 10.37
C ALA A 237 -28.67 -1.86 10.24
N GLY A 238 -27.61 -2.12 9.48
CA GLY A 238 -26.55 -1.13 9.24
C GLY A 238 -25.53 -1.04 10.38
N GLN A 239 -25.37 -2.09 11.18
CA GLN A 239 -24.42 -2.13 12.31
C GLN A 239 -22.97 -2.11 11.84
N ALA A 240 -22.72 -2.55 10.61
CA ALA A 240 -21.40 -2.49 9.97
C ALA A 240 -21.24 -1.23 9.09
N LEU A 241 -22.05 -0.18 9.27
CA LEU A 241 -21.83 1.09 8.57
C LEU A 241 -20.84 1.94 9.37
N PRO A 242 -19.67 2.29 8.82
CA PRO A 242 -18.78 3.20 9.51
C PRO A 242 -19.34 4.62 9.64
N PHE A 243 -18.93 5.32 10.68
CA PHE A 243 -19.36 6.65 11.05
C PHE A 243 -18.91 7.67 10.01
N ILE A 244 -19.84 8.52 9.56
CA ILE A 244 -19.55 9.59 8.60
C ILE A 244 -19.56 10.95 9.32
N GLN A 245 -18.45 11.67 9.23
CA GLN A 245 -18.31 13.04 9.73
C GLN A 245 -17.87 13.96 8.59
N ASN A 246 -18.72 14.91 8.20
CA ASN A 246 -18.41 15.89 7.15
C ASN A 246 -17.98 15.24 5.82
N GLY A 247 -18.64 14.14 5.43
CA GLY A 247 -18.33 13.39 4.20
C GLY A 247 -17.06 12.54 4.28
N LYS A 248 -16.46 12.41 5.47
CA LYS A 248 -15.31 11.55 5.74
C LYS A 248 -15.74 10.33 6.54
N THR A 249 -15.18 9.17 6.22
CA THR A 249 -15.40 7.94 6.97
C THR A 249 -14.42 7.85 8.12
N ARG A 250 -14.92 7.60 9.33
CA ARG A 250 -14.11 7.32 10.52
C ARG A 250 -14.22 5.86 10.92
N LEU A 251 -13.06 5.24 11.13
CA LEU A 251 -12.91 3.90 11.70
C LEU A 251 -12.04 3.98 12.95
N GLY A 252 -12.44 3.25 13.99
CA GLY A 252 -11.65 3.06 15.21
C GLY A 252 -10.98 1.70 15.26
N PHE A 253 -9.81 1.63 15.88
CA PHE A 253 -9.06 0.39 16.02
C PHE A 253 -8.52 0.22 17.44
N PHE A 254 -8.81 -0.95 18.02
CA PHE A 254 -8.23 -1.46 19.27
C PHE A 254 -8.59 -0.74 20.58
N PHE A 255 -9.58 0.15 20.55
CA PHE A 255 -10.17 0.78 21.73
C PHE A 255 -11.64 0.40 21.88
N ASP A 256 -12.11 0.55 23.12
CA ASP A 256 -13.50 0.33 23.51
C ASP A 256 -14.37 1.56 23.22
N ASP A 257 -15.68 1.37 23.14
CA ASP A 257 -16.63 2.46 22.97
C ASP A 257 -17.04 3.13 24.31
N THR A 258 -17.94 4.10 24.24
CA THR A 258 -18.44 4.83 25.43
C THR A 258 -19.78 4.33 25.97
N ALA A 259 -20.43 3.40 25.27
CA ALA A 259 -21.65 2.71 25.71
C ALA A 259 -21.35 1.53 26.64
N THR A 260 -20.21 0.85 26.47
CA THR A 260 -19.70 -0.19 27.37
C THR A 260 -18.42 0.26 28.07
N SER A 261 -17.75 -0.67 28.76
CA SER A 261 -16.45 -0.44 29.39
C SER A 261 -15.70 -1.76 29.57
N ASN A 262 -14.38 -1.69 29.44
CA ASN A 262 -13.42 -2.80 29.63
C ASN A 262 -13.44 -3.83 28.51
N GLU A 263 -13.71 -3.40 27.28
CA GLU A 263 -13.66 -4.27 26.09
C GLU A 263 -12.49 -3.88 25.18
N ALA A 264 -11.40 -3.36 25.74
CA ALA A 264 -10.17 -3.10 25.01
C ALA A 264 -9.04 -4.01 25.48
N THR A 265 -8.11 -4.31 24.58
CA THR A 265 -6.83 -4.92 24.96
C THR A 265 -5.89 -3.86 25.56
N ASN A 266 -5.05 -4.28 26.50
CA ASN A 266 -4.10 -3.37 27.17
C ASN A 266 -2.86 -3.07 26.32
N SER A 267 -2.58 -3.85 25.28
CA SER A 267 -1.45 -3.61 24.38
C SER A 267 -1.56 -4.40 23.08
N GLY A 268 -0.79 -3.98 22.09
CA GLY A 268 -0.62 -4.73 20.86
C GLY A 268 0.40 -4.12 19.91
N THR A 269 0.49 -4.75 18.73
CA THR A 269 1.38 -4.36 17.64
C THR A 269 0.60 -4.29 16.34
N VAL A 270 0.83 -3.27 15.53
CA VAL A 270 0.27 -3.13 14.18
C VAL A 270 1.38 -3.03 13.16
N TYR A 271 1.26 -3.85 12.12
CA TYR A 271 2.22 -3.89 11.01
C TYR A 271 1.63 -3.26 9.76
N ASN A 272 0.32 -3.39 9.56
CA ASN A 272 -0.32 -2.85 8.38
C ASN A 272 -1.80 -2.60 8.59
N VAL A 273 -2.29 -1.49 8.05
CA VAL A 273 -3.72 -1.27 7.81
C VAL A 273 -3.91 -0.90 6.34
N LYS A 274 -4.91 -1.48 5.70
CA LYS A 274 -5.32 -1.18 4.32
C LYS A 274 -6.83 -0.99 4.28
N ILE A 275 -7.28 0.01 3.53
CA ILE A 275 -8.71 0.31 3.35
C ILE A 275 -8.98 0.47 1.85
N TRP A 276 -9.99 -0.25 1.37
CA TRP A 276 -10.44 -0.20 -0.01
C TRP A 276 -11.86 0.31 -0.10
N ARG A 277 -12.17 1.00 -1.21
CA ARG A 277 -13.51 1.53 -1.49
C ARG A 277 -14.57 0.44 -1.65
N ASP A 278 -14.19 -0.73 -2.16
CA ASP A 278 -15.16 -1.77 -2.51
C ASP A 278 -14.98 -3.04 -1.67
N ALA A 279 -16.03 -3.86 -1.64
CA ALA A 279 -15.95 -5.21 -1.10
C ALA A 279 -15.03 -6.08 -1.97
N LEU A 280 -13.94 -6.55 -1.38
CA LEU A 280 -13.01 -7.42 -2.04
C LEU A 280 -13.56 -8.84 -2.15
N THR A 281 -13.33 -9.46 -3.30
CA THR A 281 -13.46 -10.91 -3.45
C THR A 281 -12.30 -11.62 -2.76
N LYS A 282 -12.48 -12.92 -2.49
CA LYS A 282 -11.44 -13.77 -1.89
C LYS A 282 -10.11 -13.74 -2.67
N ASP A 283 -10.17 -13.75 -4.00
CA ASP A 283 -8.97 -13.70 -4.84
C ASP A 283 -8.29 -12.33 -4.78
N GLN A 284 -9.09 -11.25 -4.76
CA GLN A 284 -8.53 -9.91 -4.57
C GLN A 284 -7.91 -9.75 -3.18
N ILE A 285 -8.48 -10.34 -2.12
CA ILE A 285 -7.88 -10.35 -0.79
C ILE A 285 -6.52 -11.07 -0.81
N LYS A 286 -6.45 -12.24 -1.48
CA LYS A 286 -5.21 -13.01 -1.63
C LYS A 286 -4.10 -12.17 -2.25
N ASP A 287 -4.41 -11.47 -3.34
CA ASP A 287 -3.46 -10.60 -4.02
C ASP A 287 -3.10 -9.37 -3.17
N ALA A 288 -4.10 -8.75 -2.54
CA ALA A 288 -3.96 -7.51 -1.79
C ALA A 288 -3.17 -7.69 -0.48
N MET A 289 -3.27 -8.86 0.16
CA MET A 289 -2.58 -9.17 1.41
C MET A 289 -1.25 -9.91 1.21
N SER A 290 -0.93 -10.33 -0.01
CA SER A 290 0.33 -11.02 -0.31
C SER A 290 1.57 -10.13 -0.10
N THR A 291 2.57 -10.67 0.59
CA THR A 291 3.90 -10.06 0.72
C THR A 291 4.70 -10.07 -0.59
N THR A 292 4.36 -10.95 -1.53
CA THR A 292 5.04 -11.06 -2.84
C THR A 292 4.87 -9.80 -3.69
N ALA A 293 3.70 -9.14 -3.61
CA ALA A 293 3.47 -7.88 -4.31
C ALA A 293 4.42 -6.76 -3.82
N ARG A 294 4.75 -6.74 -2.52
CA ARG A 294 5.77 -5.84 -1.96
C ARG A 294 7.17 -6.14 -2.51
N SER A 295 7.53 -7.42 -2.56
CA SER A 295 8.85 -7.86 -3.05
C SER A 295 9.06 -7.53 -4.54
N LEU A 296 8.03 -7.73 -5.38
CA LEU A 296 8.11 -7.42 -6.81
C LEU A 296 8.24 -5.91 -7.07
N LEU A 297 7.48 -5.08 -6.37
CA LEU A 297 7.61 -3.61 -6.50
C LEU A 297 8.98 -3.14 -6.01
N GLN A 298 9.48 -3.66 -4.88
CA GLN A 298 10.83 -3.36 -4.38
C GLN A 298 11.91 -3.83 -5.37
N MET A 299 11.77 -5.00 -6.00
CA MET A 299 12.68 -5.45 -7.06
C MET A 299 12.66 -4.53 -8.27
N VAL A 300 11.48 -4.09 -8.74
CA VAL A 300 11.36 -3.16 -9.86
C VAL A 300 11.99 -1.81 -9.53
N VAL A 301 11.76 -1.27 -8.32
CA VAL A 301 12.39 -0.03 -7.85
C VAL A 301 13.91 -0.17 -7.74
N ALA A 302 14.40 -1.31 -7.24
CA ALA A 302 15.84 -1.61 -7.16
C ALA A 302 16.49 -1.72 -8.55
N LEU A 303 15.81 -2.37 -9.51
CA LEU A 303 16.25 -2.44 -10.91
C LEU A 303 16.28 -1.05 -11.57
N LEU A 304 15.28 -0.22 -11.32
CA LEU A 304 15.25 1.17 -11.80
C LEU A 304 16.39 1.99 -11.19
N HIS A 305 16.70 1.83 -9.91
CA HIS A 305 17.86 2.48 -9.27
C HIS A 305 19.20 2.00 -9.84
N GLN A 306 19.39 0.69 -10.04
CA GLN A 306 20.60 0.15 -10.66
C GLN A 306 20.81 0.69 -12.09
N SER A 307 19.73 0.83 -12.86
CA SER A 307 19.81 1.38 -14.22
C SER A 307 20.29 2.84 -14.25
N ARG A 308 19.87 3.66 -13.26
CA ARG A 308 20.34 5.04 -13.08
C ARG A 308 21.82 5.09 -12.69
N SER A 309 22.26 4.23 -11.78
CA SER A 309 23.67 4.12 -11.37
C SER A 309 24.59 3.69 -12.51
N LEU A 310 24.16 2.73 -13.34
CA LEU A 310 24.90 2.31 -14.54
C LEU A 310 25.02 3.45 -15.58
N MET A 311 24.00 4.30 -15.68
CA MET A 311 24.04 5.48 -16.56
C MET A 311 25.05 6.52 -16.05
N VAL A 312 25.11 6.76 -14.74
CA VAL A 312 26.11 7.66 -14.12
C VAL A 312 27.53 7.13 -14.27
N ILE A 313 27.74 5.82 -14.06
CA ILE A 313 29.04 5.16 -14.21
C ILE A 313 29.53 5.25 -15.67
N ARG A 314 28.66 5.03 -16.66
CA ARG A 314 29.01 5.20 -18.09
C ARG A 314 29.41 6.64 -18.43
N VAL A 315 28.72 7.64 -17.87
CA VAL A 315 29.09 9.05 -18.08
C VAL A 315 30.46 9.38 -17.46
N ARG A 316 30.77 8.83 -16.28
CA ARG A 316 32.09 9.00 -15.63
C ARG A 316 33.20 8.29 -16.38
N LEU A 317 33.00 7.04 -16.82
CA LEU A 317 33.97 6.29 -17.64
C LEU A 317 34.25 6.97 -18.97
N LEU A 318 33.23 7.54 -19.63
CA LEU A 318 33.42 8.29 -20.87
C LEU A 318 34.20 9.61 -20.64
N ARG A 319 34.04 10.26 -19.49
CA ARG A 319 34.87 11.42 -19.10
C ARG A 319 36.31 11.02 -18.81
N SER A 320 36.53 9.93 -18.08
CA SER A 320 37.87 9.42 -17.77
C SER A 320 38.61 8.92 -19.02
N LEU A 321 37.93 8.20 -19.93
CA LEU A 321 38.51 7.81 -21.22
C LEU A 321 38.87 9.04 -22.06
N ARG A 322 38.05 10.10 -22.02
CA ARG A 322 38.32 11.35 -22.74
C ARG A 322 39.55 12.08 -22.19
N LEU A 323 39.76 12.07 -20.87
CA LEU A 323 40.96 12.60 -20.23
C LEU A 323 42.22 11.80 -20.58
N ILE A 324 42.13 10.47 -20.57
CA ILE A 324 43.25 9.59 -20.96
C ILE A 324 43.61 9.80 -22.44
N LEU A 325 42.63 9.91 -23.33
CA LEU A 325 42.85 10.19 -24.77
C LEU A 325 43.42 11.60 -25.04
N ILE A 326 43.27 12.55 -24.12
CA ILE A 326 43.88 13.88 -24.21
C ILE A 326 45.34 13.83 -23.76
N MET A 327 45.68 13.00 -22.76
CA MET A 327 47.06 12.87 -22.26
C MET A 327 47.98 12.03 -23.17
N ILE A 328 47.41 11.22 -24.07
CA ILE A 328 48.17 10.37 -25.01
C ILE A 328 48.43 11.10 -26.35
N ARG A 329 48.01 12.36 -26.50
CA ARG A 329 48.33 13.22 -27.63
C ARG A 329 49.31 14.31 -27.21
#